data_AF-A0A9P1BGH8-F1
#
_entry.id   AF-A0A9P1BGH8-F1
#
_cell.length_a   1.000
_cell.length_b   1.000
_cell.length_c   1.000
_cell.angle_alpha   90.00
_cell.angle_beta   90.00
_cell.angle_gamma   90.00
#
_symmetry.space_group_name_H-M   'P 1'
#
loop_
_entity.id
_entity.type
_entity.pdbx_description
1 polymer ?
#
loop_
_entity_poly.entity_id
_entity_poly.type
_entity_poly.pdbx_seq_one_letter_code
_entity_poly.pdbx_strand_id
1 'polypeptide(L)'
;MADGAHAETEPEGIEEAKEEQDVGSLPLVIETVTRVQLGARRPWFPQCQEVDGRTFVTLTKNDPGLCFLVTGKGQNRHQKRDPHSLNVQWWDDARRMRQAACSALVKKHMLSALQEGEAPPRIRHPREDDKWVISRLVVVDFPEVEAFGMAAREMTMLWSIRSRDLDVHELEEGNLRYIIAALSASDAVVKAEVAAEPKEMASPRRKRRRLKKRPSAEEGGEKAEEG
;
A
#
# COMPACT_ATOMS: atom_id res chain seq x y z
N MET A 1 -48.60 41.57 31.49
CA MET A 1 -48.72 40.11 31.26
C MET A 1 -48.96 39.93 29.76
N ALA A 2 -48.25 39.05 29.05
CA ALA A 2 -47.07 38.28 29.45
C ALA A 2 -46.24 37.89 28.20
N ASP A 3 -44.92 37.81 28.38
CA ASP A 3 -43.93 37.02 27.62
C ASP A 3 -43.84 37.09 26.08
N GLY A 4 -42.75 36.53 25.54
CA GLY A 4 -42.58 36.31 24.08
C GLY A 4 -41.38 36.97 23.41
N ALA A 5 -40.25 37.20 24.10
CA ALA A 5 -39.03 37.70 23.48
C ALA A 5 -38.34 36.61 22.61
N HIS A 6 -38.80 36.43 21.38
CA HIS A 6 -38.14 35.58 20.39
C HIS A 6 -37.04 36.38 19.66
N ALA A 7 -35.78 36.07 19.97
CA ALA A 7 -34.64 36.55 19.21
C ALA A 7 -34.47 35.69 17.94
N GLU A 8 -34.99 36.18 16.82
CA GLU A 8 -34.75 35.59 15.49
C GLU A 8 -33.30 35.88 15.08
N THR A 9 -32.38 35.01 15.52
CA THR A 9 -30.99 35.02 15.06
C THR A 9 -30.94 34.18 13.79
N GLU A 10 -30.89 34.85 12.63
CA GLU A 10 -30.71 34.18 11.35
C GLU A 10 -29.39 33.38 11.35
N PRO A 11 -29.35 32.15 10.83
CA PRO A 11 -28.10 31.42 10.67
C PRO A 11 -27.27 32.08 9.57
N GLU A 12 -26.17 32.74 9.95
CA GLU A 12 -25.23 33.36 9.01
C GLU A 12 -24.85 32.37 7.90
N GLY A 13 -25.21 32.72 6.66
CA GLY A 13 -24.85 31.93 5.51
C GLY A 13 -23.34 31.93 5.34
N ILE A 14 -22.69 30.80 5.60
CA ILE A 14 -21.30 30.59 5.20
C ILE A 14 -21.29 30.51 3.68
N GLU A 15 -21.13 31.66 3.02
CA GLU A 15 -20.75 31.71 1.62
C GLU A 15 -19.35 31.09 1.52
N GLU A 16 -19.31 29.81 1.13
CA GLU A 16 -18.09 29.17 0.65
C GLU A 16 -17.63 29.89 -0.60
N ALA A 17 -16.86 30.96 -0.40
CA ALA A 17 -16.19 31.71 -1.45
C ALA A 17 -15.28 30.75 -2.21
N LYS A 18 -15.78 30.24 -3.34
CA LYS A 18 -15.00 29.46 -4.29
C LYS A 18 -13.99 30.42 -4.90
N GLU A 19 -12.78 30.40 -4.36
CA GLU A 19 -11.63 31.03 -4.98
C GLU A 19 -11.54 30.50 -6.43
N GLU A 20 -11.86 31.35 -7.39
CA GLU A 20 -11.76 31.00 -8.82
C GLU A 20 -10.27 30.88 -9.15
N GLN A 21 -9.75 29.65 -9.04
CA GLN A 21 -8.36 29.35 -9.33
C GLN A 21 -8.06 29.73 -10.78
N ASP A 22 -7.21 30.75 -10.97
CA ASP A 22 -6.78 31.18 -12.29
C ASP A 22 -6.08 30.03 -13.00
N VAL A 23 -6.76 29.44 -13.97
CA VAL A 23 -6.28 28.33 -14.79
C VAL A 23 -5.02 28.71 -15.58
N GLY A 24 -4.82 30.01 -15.87
CA GLY A 24 -3.59 30.54 -16.48
C GLY A 24 -2.36 30.51 -15.56
N SER A 25 -2.56 30.41 -14.24
CA SER A 25 -1.48 30.28 -13.24
C SER A 25 -1.05 28.84 -12.96
N LEU A 26 -1.84 27.86 -13.40
CA LEU A 26 -1.59 26.44 -13.11
C LEU A 26 -0.51 25.84 -14.03
N PRO A 27 0.41 25.00 -13.51
CA PRO A 27 1.46 24.38 -14.31
C PRO A 27 0.87 23.34 -15.28
N LEU A 28 0.83 23.67 -16.57
CA LEU A 28 0.49 22.71 -17.63
C LEU A 28 1.66 21.75 -17.87
N VAL A 29 1.37 20.44 -17.78
CA VAL A 29 2.33 19.37 -18.08
C VAL A 29 1.79 18.54 -19.25
N ILE A 30 2.66 18.23 -20.22
CA ILE A 30 2.35 17.41 -21.40
C ILE A 30 3.38 16.29 -21.47
N GLU A 31 2.92 15.05 -21.40
CA GLU A 31 3.77 13.85 -21.31
C GLU A 31 3.47 12.84 -22.43
N THR A 32 4.48 12.06 -22.80
CA THR A 32 4.28 10.90 -23.69
C THR A 32 3.90 9.69 -22.83
N VAL A 33 2.69 9.17 -23.03
CA VAL A 33 2.12 8.08 -22.22
C VAL A 33 2.08 6.76 -22.98
N THR A 34 2.43 5.66 -22.30
CA THR A 34 2.29 4.32 -22.88
C THR A 34 0.82 3.90 -22.92
N ARG A 35 0.37 3.32 -24.03
CA ARG A 35 -1.04 2.97 -24.30
C ARG A 35 -1.21 1.47 -24.51
N VAL A 36 -1.73 0.78 -23.50
CA VAL A 36 -2.03 -0.66 -23.56
C VAL A 36 -3.49 -0.88 -23.96
N GLN A 37 -3.75 -1.79 -24.89
CA GLN A 37 -5.12 -2.13 -25.33
C GLN A 37 -5.25 -3.63 -25.63
N LEU A 38 -6.26 -4.29 -25.05
CA LEU A 38 -6.57 -5.70 -25.29
C LEU A 38 -7.78 -5.82 -26.22
N GLY A 39 -7.54 -5.97 -27.52
CA GLY A 39 -8.59 -6.05 -28.53
C GLY A 39 -9.53 -4.84 -28.49
N ALA A 40 -10.84 -5.05 -28.50
CA ALA A 40 -11.85 -3.98 -28.46
C ALA A 40 -12.07 -3.36 -27.06
N ARG A 41 -11.31 -3.73 -26.02
CA ARG A 41 -11.43 -3.10 -24.69
C ARG A 41 -10.92 -1.66 -24.71
N ARG A 42 -11.38 -0.84 -23.77
CA ARG A 42 -10.89 0.54 -23.58
C ARG A 42 -9.38 0.53 -23.34
N PRO A 43 -8.62 1.52 -23.85
CA PRO A 43 -7.19 1.62 -23.58
C PRO A 43 -6.93 1.91 -22.10
N TRP A 44 -5.84 1.35 -21.59
CA TRP A 44 -5.25 1.62 -20.29
C TRP A 44 -3.93 2.38 -20.49
N PHE A 45 -3.69 3.36 -19.63
CA PHE A 45 -2.48 4.18 -19.62
C PHE A 45 -1.74 3.93 -18.30
N PRO A 46 -0.88 2.90 -18.23
CA PRO A 46 -0.12 2.59 -17.03
C PRO A 46 0.79 3.75 -16.61
N GLN A 47 0.92 3.96 -15.30
CA GLN A 47 2.00 4.78 -14.75
C GLN A 47 3.34 4.10 -15.07
N CYS A 48 4.21 4.84 -15.75
CA CYS A 48 5.55 4.41 -16.13
C CYS A 48 6.58 5.18 -15.31
N GLN A 49 7.72 4.55 -15.00
CA GLN A 49 8.89 5.21 -14.41
C GLN A 49 10.17 4.65 -15.04
N GLU A 50 11.21 5.48 -15.20
CA GLU A 50 12.51 5.04 -15.71
C GLU A 50 13.49 4.81 -14.56
N VAL A 51 14.14 3.65 -14.55
CA VAL A 51 15.18 3.29 -13.58
C VAL A 51 16.32 2.62 -14.33
N ASP A 52 17.53 3.11 -14.14
CA ASP A 52 18.77 2.56 -14.71
C ASP A 52 18.72 2.35 -16.25
N GLY A 53 18.11 3.31 -16.96
CA GLY A 53 17.96 3.30 -18.43
C GLY A 53 16.87 2.37 -18.95
N ARG A 54 15.95 1.92 -18.09
CA ARG A 54 14.90 0.94 -18.39
C ARG A 54 13.54 1.43 -17.92
N THR A 55 12.49 1.20 -18.71
CA THR A 55 11.12 1.58 -18.34
C THR A 55 10.43 0.48 -17.53
N PHE A 56 9.91 0.85 -16.36
CA PHE A 56 9.09 0.02 -15.49
C PHE A 56 7.65 0.54 -15.47
N VAL A 57 6.69 -0.36 -15.29
CA VAL A 57 5.27 -0.03 -15.11
C VAL A 57 4.77 -0.45 -13.75
N THR A 58 4.17 0.50 -13.04
CA THR A 58 3.60 0.31 -11.71
C THR A 58 2.22 -0.33 -11.82
N LEU A 59 2.15 -1.64 -11.56
CA LEU A 59 0.89 -2.37 -11.45
C LEU A 59 0.31 -2.17 -10.05
N THR A 60 -0.91 -1.63 -9.95
CA THR A 60 -1.64 -1.53 -8.67
C THR A 60 -2.99 -2.25 -8.77
N LYS A 61 -3.42 -2.91 -7.69
CA LYS A 61 -4.74 -3.56 -7.63
C LYS A 61 -5.94 -2.59 -7.65
N ASN A 62 -5.65 -1.29 -7.51
CA ASN A 62 -6.60 -0.19 -7.45
C ASN A 62 -6.59 0.67 -8.74
N ASP A 63 -5.86 0.28 -9.78
CA ASP A 63 -5.88 0.91 -11.09
C ASP A 63 -7.20 0.60 -11.84
N PRO A 64 -8.01 1.62 -12.23
CA PRO A 64 -9.28 1.40 -12.94
C PRO A 64 -9.09 0.81 -14.34
N GLY A 65 -8.01 1.18 -15.03
CA GLY A 65 -7.70 0.73 -16.37
C GLY A 65 -7.23 -0.72 -16.36
N LEU A 66 -6.35 -1.10 -15.44
CA LEU A 66 -5.96 -2.50 -15.25
C LEU A 66 -7.17 -3.36 -14.81
N CYS A 67 -7.99 -2.88 -13.88
CA CYS A 67 -9.25 -3.55 -13.49
C CYS A 67 -10.16 -3.80 -14.71
N PHE A 68 -10.37 -2.78 -15.56
CA PHE A 68 -11.19 -2.91 -16.76
C PHE A 68 -10.52 -3.82 -17.82
N LEU A 69 -9.21 -3.73 -17.99
CA LEU A 69 -8.44 -4.51 -18.96
C LEU A 69 -8.49 -6.00 -18.65
N VAL A 70 -8.46 -6.37 -17.36
CA VAL A 70 -8.57 -7.76 -16.87
C VAL A 70 -10.05 -8.20 -16.81
N THR A 71 -10.89 -7.55 -15.98
CA THR A 71 -12.23 -8.07 -15.67
C THR A 71 -13.35 -7.59 -16.59
N GLY A 72 -13.07 -6.66 -17.52
CA GLY A 72 -14.08 -6.01 -18.36
C GLY A 72 -15.05 -5.08 -17.61
N LYS A 73 -14.84 -4.85 -16.31
CA LYS A 73 -15.72 -4.06 -15.43
C LYS A 73 -14.94 -2.89 -14.85
N GLY A 74 -15.54 -1.70 -14.89
CA GLY A 74 -14.94 -0.49 -14.31
C GLY A 74 -15.02 -0.48 -12.77
N GLN A 75 -14.17 0.32 -12.14
CA GLN A 75 -14.31 0.62 -10.71
C GLN A 75 -15.52 1.54 -10.46
N ASN A 76 -16.47 1.11 -9.63
CA ASN A 76 -17.63 1.89 -9.22
C ASN A 76 -17.28 2.99 -8.19
N ARG A 77 -16.29 3.87 -8.50
CA ARG A 77 -15.78 4.92 -7.59
C ARG A 77 -16.84 5.90 -7.09
N HIS A 78 -17.97 6.03 -7.78
CA HIS A 78 -19.07 6.92 -7.43
C HIS A 78 -20.18 6.28 -6.57
N GLN A 79 -20.09 4.99 -6.24
CA GLN A 79 -21.08 4.29 -5.42
C GLN A 79 -20.56 4.09 -3.99
N LYS A 80 -21.46 4.11 -2.99
CA LYS A 80 -21.16 3.77 -1.59
C LYS A 80 -20.89 2.26 -1.34
N ARG A 81 -20.40 1.54 -2.35
CA ARG A 81 -20.05 0.11 -2.31
C ARG A 81 -18.53 -0.03 -2.39
N ASP A 82 -17.99 -1.12 -1.82
CA ASP A 82 -16.56 -1.44 -1.94
C ASP A 82 -16.12 -1.40 -3.42
N PRO A 83 -15.06 -0.65 -3.78
CA PRO A 83 -14.62 -0.55 -5.17
C PRO A 83 -14.19 -1.90 -5.75
N HIS A 84 -14.71 -2.22 -6.94
CA HIS A 84 -14.35 -3.40 -7.73
C HIS A 84 -12.86 -3.38 -8.09
N SER A 85 -12.04 -4.02 -7.27
CA SER A 85 -10.58 -4.01 -7.30
C SER A 85 -10.05 -5.41 -7.59
N LEU A 86 -8.83 -5.50 -8.13
CA LEU A 86 -8.16 -6.77 -8.42
C LEU A 86 -7.61 -7.39 -7.13
N ASN A 87 -8.45 -7.67 -6.14
CA ASN A 87 -8.05 -8.31 -4.89
C ASN A 87 -7.94 -9.84 -5.09
N VAL A 88 -7.04 -10.28 -5.98
CA VAL A 88 -6.79 -11.70 -6.35
C VAL A 88 -5.50 -12.24 -5.75
N GLN A 89 -5.44 -13.56 -5.54
CA GLN A 89 -4.38 -14.24 -4.77
C GLN A 89 -2.97 -14.01 -5.36
N TRP A 90 -2.87 -13.90 -6.69
CA TRP A 90 -1.64 -13.59 -7.42
C TRP A 90 -0.89 -12.36 -6.89
N TRP A 91 -1.56 -11.33 -6.37
CA TRP A 91 -0.86 -10.15 -5.84
C TRP A 91 -0.06 -10.45 -4.58
N ASP A 92 -0.51 -11.37 -3.73
CA ASP A 92 0.23 -11.77 -2.54
C ASP A 92 1.35 -12.75 -2.90
N ASP A 93 1.12 -13.63 -3.90
CA ASP A 93 2.15 -14.56 -4.36
C ASP A 93 3.25 -13.88 -5.18
N ALA A 94 2.92 -12.96 -6.08
CA ALA A 94 3.91 -12.12 -6.77
C ALA A 94 4.77 -11.29 -5.80
N ARG A 95 4.17 -10.78 -4.70
CA ARG A 95 4.91 -10.10 -3.64
C ARG A 95 5.83 -11.06 -2.87
N ARG A 96 5.39 -12.29 -2.59
CA ARG A 96 6.21 -13.34 -1.97
C ARG A 96 7.37 -13.75 -2.89
N MET A 97 7.13 -13.94 -4.18
CA MET A 97 8.17 -14.29 -5.17
C MET A 97 9.20 -13.17 -5.31
N ARG A 98 8.77 -11.90 -5.42
CA ARG A 98 9.68 -10.74 -5.37
C ARG A 98 10.50 -10.70 -4.07
N GLN A 99 9.88 -10.91 -2.91
CA GLN A 99 10.59 -10.93 -1.62
C GLN A 99 11.58 -12.11 -1.51
N ALA A 100 11.24 -13.28 -2.06
CA ALA A 100 12.13 -14.44 -2.13
C ALA A 100 13.36 -14.15 -3.02
N ALA A 101 13.15 -13.54 -4.19
CA ALA A 101 14.23 -13.11 -5.07
C ALA A 101 15.14 -12.03 -4.43
N CYS A 102 14.58 -11.01 -3.77
CA CYS A 102 15.37 -10.06 -2.97
C CYS A 102 16.21 -10.81 -1.91
N SER A 103 15.62 -11.79 -1.22
CA SER A 103 16.31 -12.57 -0.20
C SER A 103 17.42 -13.46 -0.78
N ALA A 104 17.22 -14.01 -1.98
CA ALA A 104 18.23 -14.77 -2.72
C ALA A 104 19.42 -13.87 -3.14
N LEU A 105 19.15 -12.63 -3.57
CA LEU A 105 20.18 -11.64 -3.88
C LEU A 105 20.99 -11.21 -2.63
N VAL A 106 20.33 -10.96 -1.48
CA VAL A 106 21.04 -10.73 -0.20
C VAL A 106 21.90 -11.93 0.18
N LYS A 107 21.36 -13.16 0.09
CA LYS A 107 22.11 -14.38 0.38
C LYS A 107 23.33 -14.52 -0.54
N LYS A 108 23.17 -14.28 -1.84
CA LYS A 108 24.26 -14.33 -2.82
C LYS A 108 25.36 -13.30 -2.48
N HIS A 109 24.98 -12.04 -2.24
CA HIS A 109 25.92 -10.97 -1.89
C HIS A 109 26.66 -11.23 -0.56
N MET A 110 25.96 -11.73 0.46
CA MET A 110 26.58 -12.07 1.75
C MET A 110 27.56 -13.25 1.65
N LEU A 111 27.29 -14.22 0.78
CA LEU A 111 28.17 -15.38 0.57
C LEU A 111 29.35 -15.06 -0.37
N SER A 112 29.19 -14.15 -1.34
CA SER A 112 30.31 -13.68 -2.18
C SER A 112 31.30 -12.78 -1.45
N ALA A 113 30.97 -12.32 -0.24
CA ALA A 113 31.87 -11.58 0.64
C ALA A 113 32.66 -12.49 1.61
N LEU A 114 32.41 -13.80 1.61
CA LEU A 114 33.07 -14.76 2.49
C LEU A 114 34.44 -15.16 1.92
N GLN A 115 35.49 -15.09 2.73
CA GLN A 115 36.82 -15.59 2.38
C GLN A 115 36.98 -17.07 2.77
N GLU A 116 37.83 -17.81 2.05
CA GLU A 116 38.07 -19.23 2.36
C GLU A 116 38.65 -19.40 3.77
N GLY A 117 37.98 -20.22 4.58
CA GLY A 117 38.34 -20.50 5.98
C GLY A 117 37.50 -19.75 7.03
N GLU A 118 36.74 -18.73 6.66
CA GLU A 118 35.85 -18.03 7.60
C GLU A 118 34.47 -18.71 7.72
N ALA A 119 33.84 -18.61 8.89
CA ALA A 119 32.53 -19.21 9.14
C ALA A 119 31.40 -18.44 8.42
N PRO A 120 30.47 -19.12 7.72
CA PRO A 120 29.48 -18.44 6.89
C PRO A 120 28.55 -17.52 7.71
N PRO A 121 28.39 -16.24 7.33
CA PRO A 121 27.65 -15.27 8.12
C PRO A 121 26.16 -15.63 8.21
N ARG A 122 25.55 -15.36 9.36
CA ARG A 122 24.10 -15.55 9.56
C ARG A 122 23.32 -14.68 8.56
N ILE A 123 22.74 -15.34 7.56
CA ILE A 123 21.93 -14.71 6.52
C ILE A 123 20.79 -13.92 7.19
N ARG A 124 20.69 -12.63 6.86
CA ARG A 124 19.63 -11.73 7.35
C ARG A 124 18.52 -11.58 6.33
N HIS A 125 17.36 -11.10 6.78
CA HIS A 125 16.30 -10.66 5.87
C HIS A 125 16.73 -9.43 5.05
N PRO A 126 16.17 -9.26 3.83
CA PRO A 126 16.39 -8.07 3.02
C PRO A 126 15.79 -6.83 3.66
N ARG A 127 16.47 -5.70 3.43
CA ARG A 127 16.05 -4.34 3.79
C ARG A 127 15.68 -3.57 2.53
N GLU A 128 15.08 -2.41 2.70
CA GLU A 128 14.75 -1.53 1.57
C GLU A 128 16.01 -0.86 0.99
N ASP A 129 17.02 -0.59 1.83
CA ASP A 129 18.27 0.09 1.45
C ASP A 129 19.30 -0.84 0.77
N ASP A 130 19.10 -2.16 0.84
CA ASP A 130 19.96 -3.15 0.17
C ASP A 130 19.98 -2.94 -1.36
N LYS A 131 18.96 -2.28 -1.92
CA LYS A 131 18.88 -1.93 -3.34
C LYS A 131 19.94 -0.95 -3.84
N TRP A 132 20.57 -0.20 -2.92
CA TRP A 132 21.69 0.69 -3.25
C TRP A 132 23.05 -0.01 -3.17
N VAL A 133 23.10 -1.20 -2.53
CA VAL A 133 24.34 -1.97 -2.29
C VAL A 133 24.44 -3.16 -3.25
N ILE A 134 23.31 -3.80 -3.56
CA ILE A 134 23.25 -5.05 -4.35
C ILE A 134 22.74 -4.77 -5.76
N SER A 135 21.49 -4.31 -5.89
CA SER A 135 20.84 -4.00 -7.17
C SER A 135 19.49 -3.33 -6.92
N ARG A 136 19.15 -2.31 -7.72
CA ARG A 136 17.79 -1.75 -7.78
C ARG A 136 16.80 -2.70 -8.44
N LEU A 137 17.30 -3.64 -9.24
CA LEU A 137 16.54 -4.55 -10.08
C LEU A 137 16.59 -5.98 -9.52
N VAL A 138 15.47 -6.69 -9.61
CA VAL A 138 15.29 -8.05 -9.08
C VAL A 138 14.65 -8.90 -10.17
N VAL A 139 15.30 -10.02 -10.50
CA VAL A 139 14.75 -11.04 -11.39
C VAL A 139 13.79 -11.93 -10.59
N VAL A 140 12.59 -12.17 -11.10
CA VAL A 140 11.54 -12.96 -10.45
C VAL A 140 10.97 -13.98 -11.44
N ASP A 141 11.06 -15.25 -11.08
CA ASP A 141 10.48 -16.35 -11.84
C ASP A 141 8.99 -16.48 -11.54
N PHE A 142 8.15 -16.33 -12.55
CA PHE A 142 6.70 -16.56 -12.46
C PHE A 142 6.34 -17.94 -13.04
N PRO A 143 5.48 -18.73 -12.37
CA PRO A 143 5.10 -20.09 -12.78
C PRO A 143 4.25 -20.11 -14.05
N GLU A 144 3.89 -21.30 -14.54
CA GLU A 144 2.93 -21.44 -15.63
C GLU A 144 1.49 -21.11 -15.18
N VAL A 145 0.70 -20.49 -16.08
CA VAL A 145 -0.74 -20.27 -15.89
C VAL A 145 -1.51 -21.25 -16.78
N GLU A 146 -1.72 -22.45 -16.23
CA GLU A 146 -2.38 -23.58 -16.90
C GLU A 146 -3.73 -23.19 -17.55
N ALA A 147 -4.53 -22.39 -16.84
CA ALA A 147 -5.87 -21.95 -17.28
C ALA A 147 -5.89 -21.18 -18.62
N PHE A 148 -4.74 -20.68 -19.08
CA PHE A 148 -4.58 -20.01 -20.37
C PHE A 148 -3.44 -20.60 -21.23
N GLY A 149 -2.81 -21.71 -20.80
CA GLY A 149 -1.65 -22.31 -21.48
C GLY A 149 -0.44 -21.38 -21.58
N MET A 150 -0.29 -20.45 -20.63
CA MET A 150 0.76 -19.43 -20.64
C MET A 150 1.97 -19.92 -19.82
N ALA A 151 2.99 -20.42 -20.51
CA ALA A 151 4.23 -20.91 -19.93
C ALA A 151 4.87 -19.94 -18.92
N ALA A 152 5.64 -20.51 -17.99
CA ALA A 152 6.43 -19.77 -16.99
C ALA A 152 7.32 -18.69 -17.64
N ARG A 153 7.49 -17.54 -16.96
CA ARG A 153 8.29 -16.41 -17.44
C ARG A 153 9.18 -15.84 -16.34
N GLU A 154 10.44 -15.63 -16.68
CA GLU A 154 11.35 -14.75 -15.93
C GLU A 154 10.94 -13.29 -16.19
N MET A 155 10.77 -12.48 -15.14
CA MET A 155 10.48 -11.05 -15.26
C MET A 155 11.39 -10.23 -14.35
N THR A 156 11.96 -9.14 -14.87
CA THR A 156 12.65 -8.15 -14.03
C THR A 156 11.63 -7.23 -13.35
N MET A 157 11.86 -6.88 -12.09
CA MET A 157 11.04 -6.00 -11.27
C MET A 157 11.92 -5.03 -10.47
N LEU A 158 11.37 -3.92 -9.97
CA LEU A 158 12.10 -3.08 -9.01
C LEU A 158 12.16 -3.74 -7.62
N TRP A 159 13.26 -3.50 -6.91
CA TRP A 159 13.41 -3.88 -5.52
C TRP A 159 12.41 -3.12 -4.64
N SER A 160 11.48 -3.84 -4.02
CA SER A 160 10.71 -3.32 -2.90
C SER A 160 10.29 -4.41 -1.93
N ILE A 161 10.59 -4.19 -0.65
CA ILE A 161 10.20 -5.08 0.46
C ILE A 161 8.86 -4.64 1.08
N ARG A 162 8.51 -3.34 0.94
CA ARG A 162 7.33 -2.75 1.60
C ARG A 162 6.18 -2.38 0.65
N SER A 163 6.44 -2.09 -0.63
CA SER A 163 5.38 -1.67 -1.55
C SER A 163 4.41 -2.80 -1.84
N ARG A 164 3.11 -2.48 -1.85
CA ARG A 164 2.04 -3.40 -2.26
C ARG A 164 1.91 -3.49 -3.77
N ASP A 165 2.42 -2.50 -4.47
CA ASP A 165 2.38 -2.35 -5.92
C ASP A 165 3.60 -3.05 -6.55
N LEU A 166 3.47 -3.41 -7.83
CA LEU A 166 4.44 -4.23 -8.55
C LEU A 166 4.97 -3.46 -9.76
N ASP A 167 6.17 -2.90 -9.63
CA ASP A 167 6.88 -2.27 -10.73
C ASP A 167 7.58 -3.34 -11.59
N VAL A 168 6.99 -3.66 -12.74
CA VAL A 168 7.48 -4.67 -13.68
C VAL A 168 8.23 -4.01 -14.82
N HIS A 169 9.38 -4.57 -15.19
CA HIS A 169 10.22 -4.14 -16.31
C HIS A 169 9.55 -4.43 -17.65
N GLU A 170 9.51 -3.43 -18.52
CA GLU A 170 9.13 -3.49 -19.93
C GLU A 170 7.75 -4.11 -20.24
N LEU A 171 6.92 -3.33 -20.94
CA LEU A 171 5.65 -3.79 -21.50
C LEU A 171 5.86 -4.63 -22.78
N GLU A 172 6.74 -5.61 -22.73
CA GLU A 172 6.79 -6.68 -23.73
C GLU A 172 5.42 -7.36 -23.78
N GLU A 173 4.90 -7.60 -24.98
CA GLU A 173 3.55 -8.14 -25.15
C GLU A 173 3.36 -9.49 -24.43
N GLY A 174 4.40 -10.34 -24.42
CA GLY A 174 4.38 -11.62 -23.70
C GLY A 174 4.22 -11.46 -22.18
N ASN A 175 4.91 -10.48 -21.57
CA ASN A 175 4.82 -10.19 -20.14
C ASN A 175 3.42 -9.66 -19.78
N LEU A 176 2.91 -8.71 -20.58
CA LEU A 176 1.55 -8.18 -20.42
C LEU A 176 0.47 -9.26 -20.54
N ARG A 177 0.55 -10.10 -21.60
CA ARG A 177 -0.40 -11.22 -21.80
C ARG A 177 -0.35 -12.20 -20.63
N TYR A 178 0.84 -12.54 -20.13
CA TYR A 178 1.00 -13.40 -18.96
C TYR A 178 0.35 -12.78 -17.71
N ILE A 179 0.63 -11.51 -17.40
CA ILE A 179 0.09 -10.83 -16.22
C ILE A 179 -1.45 -10.73 -16.30
N ILE A 180 -2.01 -10.39 -17.45
CA ILE A 180 -3.47 -10.33 -17.65
C ILE A 180 -4.10 -11.71 -17.52
N ALA A 181 -3.47 -12.76 -18.05
CA ALA A 181 -3.94 -14.14 -17.90
C ALA A 181 -3.90 -14.60 -16.43
N ALA A 182 -2.79 -14.37 -15.73
CA ALA A 182 -2.62 -14.71 -14.31
C ALA A 182 -3.66 -13.99 -13.43
N LEU A 183 -3.86 -12.69 -13.64
CA LEU A 183 -4.88 -11.88 -12.95
C LEU A 183 -6.32 -12.29 -13.29
N SER A 184 -6.54 -12.92 -14.45
CA SER A 184 -7.86 -13.42 -14.88
C SER A 184 -8.14 -14.85 -14.39
N ALA A 185 -7.10 -15.66 -14.20
CA ALA A 185 -7.18 -17.04 -13.74
C ALA A 185 -7.23 -17.16 -12.21
N SER A 186 -6.65 -16.19 -11.49
CA SER A 186 -6.47 -16.28 -10.04
C SER A 186 -7.74 -15.97 -9.26
N ASP A 187 -8.00 -16.80 -8.25
CA ASP A 187 -9.12 -16.61 -7.32
C ASP A 187 -9.10 -15.22 -6.69
N ALA A 188 -10.29 -14.64 -6.57
CA ALA A 188 -10.51 -13.48 -5.72
C ALA A 188 -10.21 -13.88 -4.27
N VAL A 189 -9.29 -13.16 -3.62
CA VAL A 189 -9.13 -13.20 -2.18
C VAL A 189 -10.40 -12.62 -1.58
N VAL A 190 -11.34 -13.51 -1.30
CA VAL A 190 -12.44 -13.28 -0.39
C VAL A 190 -11.78 -12.76 0.88
N LYS A 191 -12.01 -11.47 1.19
CA LYS A 191 -11.84 -11.00 2.57
C LYS A 191 -12.74 -11.93 3.37
N ALA A 192 -12.17 -12.85 4.14
CA ALA A 192 -12.94 -13.56 5.14
C ALA A 192 -13.70 -12.48 5.91
N GLU A 193 -15.03 -12.55 5.93
CA GLU A 193 -15.80 -11.65 6.76
C GLU A 193 -15.29 -11.89 8.17
N VAL A 194 -14.59 -10.89 8.72
CA VAL A 194 -14.16 -10.93 10.12
C VAL A 194 -15.45 -10.85 10.90
N ALA A 195 -16.00 -12.03 11.19
CA ALA A 195 -17.28 -12.24 11.83
C ALA A 195 -17.29 -11.35 13.06
N ALA A 196 -18.08 -10.27 13.00
CA ALA A 196 -17.79 -9.08 13.78
C ALA A 196 -17.79 -9.43 15.26
N GLU A 197 -16.61 -9.53 15.86
CA GLU A 197 -16.44 -9.96 17.25
C GLU A 197 -17.40 -9.11 18.09
N PRO A 198 -18.35 -9.75 18.81
CA PRO A 198 -19.46 -9.04 19.40
C PRO A 198 -18.90 -8.03 20.39
N LYS A 199 -18.92 -6.74 20.01
CA LYS A 199 -18.22 -5.66 20.70
C LYS A 199 -18.56 -5.71 22.18
N GLU A 200 -17.64 -6.22 23.01
CA GLU A 200 -17.82 -6.21 24.45
C GLU A 200 -18.10 -4.77 24.88
N MET A 201 -19.27 -4.56 25.49
CA MET A 201 -19.70 -3.22 25.85
C MET A 201 -18.68 -2.63 26.81
N ALA A 202 -18.08 -1.49 26.43
CA ALA A 202 -16.93 -0.94 27.10
C ALA A 202 -17.15 -0.85 28.61
N SER A 203 -16.37 -1.65 29.37
CA SER A 203 -16.54 -1.82 30.82
C SER A 203 -16.74 -0.48 31.53
N PRO A 204 -17.78 -0.34 32.38
CA PRO A 204 -18.25 0.94 32.86
C PRO A 204 -17.12 1.70 33.57
N ARG A 205 -16.77 2.89 33.05
CA ARG A 205 -15.64 3.72 33.50
C ARG A 205 -15.59 3.81 35.02
N ARG A 206 -14.65 3.07 35.62
CA ARG A 206 -14.44 2.97 37.08
C ARG A 206 -14.15 4.37 37.63
N LYS A 207 -15.16 5.03 38.22
CA LYS A 207 -15.07 6.41 38.73
C LYS A 207 -13.88 6.53 39.68
N ARG A 208 -12.82 7.26 39.27
CA ARG A 208 -11.66 7.54 40.14
C ARG A 208 -12.16 8.30 41.37
N ARG A 209 -12.25 7.61 42.51
CA ARG A 209 -12.67 8.20 43.79
C ARG A 209 -11.69 9.33 44.13
N ARG A 210 -12.13 10.59 44.03
CA ARG A 210 -11.33 11.75 44.44
C ARG A 210 -10.87 11.52 45.88
N LEU A 211 -9.56 11.35 46.09
CA LEU A 211 -8.99 11.43 47.42
C LEU A 211 -9.23 12.85 47.93
N LYS A 212 -10.01 12.99 49.00
CA LYS A 212 -10.05 14.25 49.76
C LYS A 212 -8.61 14.55 50.21
N LYS A 213 -8.14 15.77 49.99
CA LYS A 213 -6.94 16.26 50.69
C LYS A 213 -7.18 16.06 52.19
N ARG A 214 -6.24 15.43 52.89
CA ARG A 214 -6.15 15.59 54.34
C ARG A 214 -5.81 17.07 54.62
N PRO A 215 -6.42 17.72 55.62
CA PRO A 215 -5.87 18.97 56.14
C PRO A 215 -4.49 18.70 56.74
N SER A 216 -3.64 19.73 56.74
CA SER A 216 -2.40 19.75 57.50
C SER A 216 -2.70 19.68 58.99
N ALA A 217 -1.90 18.90 59.72
CA ALA A 217 -1.63 19.13 61.12
C ALA A 217 -0.18 19.65 61.19
N GLU A 218 0.03 20.75 61.89
CA GLU A 218 1.34 21.26 62.25
C GLU A 218 1.82 20.61 63.56
N GLU A 219 3.04 20.96 63.98
CA GLU A 219 3.67 20.61 65.28
C GLU A 219 4.06 19.11 65.46
N GLY A 220 5.25 18.76 65.96
CA GLY A 220 6.42 19.58 66.33
C GLY A 220 7.51 18.74 67.03
N GLY A 221 8.73 19.29 67.19
CA GLY A 221 9.91 18.61 67.78
C GLY A 221 10.80 17.91 66.73
N GLU A 222 12.13 18.06 66.66
CA GLU A 222 13.18 17.92 67.70
C GLU A 222 13.24 16.49 68.30
N LYS A 223 14.37 15.78 68.42
CA LYS A 223 15.82 15.93 68.07
C LYS A 223 16.38 14.49 67.90
N ALA A 224 17.60 14.17 67.46
CA ALA A 224 18.84 14.94 67.23
C ALA A 224 19.40 14.59 65.80
N GLU A 225 20.65 14.69 65.29
CA GLU A 225 22.06 14.74 65.77
C GLU A 225 22.57 13.46 66.49
N GLU A 226 23.73 12.83 66.22
CA GLU A 226 24.79 13.01 65.20
C GLU A 226 25.30 11.63 64.70
N GLY A 227 26.53 11.54 64.16
CA GLY A 227 27.08 10.37 63.42
C GLY A 227 27.46 9.13 64.23
#